data_AF-A0A7T5E1B8-F1
#
_entry.id   AF-A0A7T5E1B8-F1
#
_cell.length_a   1.000
_cell.length_b   1.000
_cell.length_c   1.000
_cell.angle_alpha   90.00
_cell.angle_beta   90.00
_cell.angle_gamma   90.00
#
_symmetry.space_group_name_H-M   'P 1'
#
loop_
_entity.id
_entity.type
_entity.pdbx_description
1 polymer ?
#
loop_
_entity_poly.entity_id
_entity_poly.type
_entity_poly.pdbx_seq_one_letter_code
_entity_poly.pdbx_strand_id
1 'polypeptide(L)' 'MRIRGIGGDESSQLAPEEWVNVWQVSDLGLEFYDTCQVKHLGDLTTEDYFLEPVEVEP' A
#
# COMPACT_ATOMS: atom_id res chain seq x y z
N MET A 1 9.11 -12.35 6.49
CA MET A 1 9.14 -11.62 5.21
C MET A 1 9.28 -10.15 5.55
N ARG A 2 10.30 -9.44 5.02
CA ARG A 2 10.45 -7.99 5.25
C ARG A 2 9.81 -7.29 4.06
N ILE A 3 8.59 -6.79 4.21
CA ILE A 3 8.03 -5.86 3.22
C ILE A 3 8.83 -4.58 3.37
N ARG A 4 9.43 -4.09 2.27
CA ARG A 4 10.03 -2.74 2.21
C ARG A 4 8.90 -1.74 1.94
N GLY A 5 7.88 -1.78 2.79
CA GLY A 5 6.70 -0.96 2.64
C GLY A 5 6.72 0.21 3.61
N ILE A 6 5.97 1.25 3.29
CA ILE A 6 5.66 2.35 4.22
C ILE A 6 4.29 2.07 4.85
N GLY A 7 4.07 2.58 6.06
CA GLY A 7 2.73 2.55 6.65
C GLY A 7 1.75 3.40 5.84
N GLY A 8 0.46 3.09 5.88
CA GLY A 8 -0.56 3.91 5.23
C GLY A 8 -0.58 5.38 5.67
N ASP A 9 -0.18 5.64 6.92
CA ASP A 9 0.05 6.97 7.50
C ASP A 9 1.21 7.74 6.84
N GLU A 10 2.16 7.03 6.26
CA GLU A 10 3.29 7.59 5.52
C GLU A 10 3.00 7.76 4.01
N SER A 11 1.81 7.39 3.53
CA SER A 11 1.42 7.45 2.10
C SER A 11 1.64 8.83 1.44
N SER A 12 1.64 9.91 2.23
CA SER A 12 1.97 11.27 1.78
C SER A 12 3.40 11.44 1.23
N GLN A 13 4.29 10.48 1.48
CA GLN A 13 5.65 10.45 0.92
C GLN A 13 5.68 9.95 -0.55
N LEU A 14 4.58 9.37 -1.04
CA LEU A 14 4.47 8.84 -2.40
C LEU A 14 3.71 9.79 -3.33
N ALA A 15 4.03 9.74 -4.62
CA ALA A 15 3.27 10.50 -5.61
C ALA A 15 1.87 9.89 -5.82
N PRO A 16 0.80 10.70 -5.98
CA PRO A 16 -0.57 10.20 -6.20
C PRO A 16 -0.71 9.23 -7.38
N GLU A 17 0.15 9.35 -8.39
CA GLU A 17 0.18 8.53 -9.60
C GLU A 17 1.00 7.24 -9.46
N GLU A 18 1.77 7.09 -8.38
CA GLU A 18 2.59 5.91 -8.11
C GLU A 18 1.72 4.69 -7.82
N TRP A 19 2.12 3.53 -8.34
CA TRP A 19 1.44 2.26 -8.10
C TRP A 19 2.03 1.56 -6.89
N VAL A 20 1.15 1.04 -6.03
CA VAL A 20 1.51 0.37 -4.79
C VAL A 20 0.73 -0.92 -4.64
N ASN A 21 1.37 -1.95 -4.07
CA ASN A 21 0.65 -3.07 -3.49
C ASN A 21 0.22 -2.67 -2.08
N VAL A 22 -1.07 -2.85 -1.80
CA VAL A 22 -1.68 -2.65 -0.50
C VAL A 22 -1.67 -3.99 0.23
N TRP A 23 -1.04 -4.00 1.40
CA TRP A 23 -0.97 -5.14 2.30
C TRP A 23 -1.76 -4.82 3.56
N GLN A 24 -2.91 -5.47 3.75
CA GLN A 24 -3.70 -5.30 4.95
C GLN A 24 -3.01 -5.98 6.14
N VAL A 25 -3.01 -5.31 7.29
CA VAL A 25 -2.56 -5.91 8.55
C VAL A 25 -3.73 -6.67 9.18
N SER A 26 -3.53 -7.98 9.40
CA SER A 26 -4.45 -8.84 10.13
C SER A 26 -3.76 -9.46 11.35
N ASP A 27 -4.54 -10.13 12.22
CA ASP A 27 -4.02 -10.88 13.36
C ASP A 27 -3.03 -12.00 12.97
N LEU A 28 -3.08 -12.45 11.70
CA LEU A 28 -2.21 -13.50 11.16
C LEU A 28 -0.96 -12.94 10.45
N GLY A 29 -0.89 -11.62 10.29
CA GLY A 29 0.20 -10.93 9.61
C GLY A 29 -0.29 -10.09 8.43
N LEU A 30 0.58 -9.93 7.43
CA LEU A 30 0.33 -9.09 6.25
C LEU A 30 -0.31 -9.92 5.14
N GLU A 31 -1.45 -9.46 4.65
CA GLU A 31 -2.20 -10.12 3.58
C GLU A 31 -2.32 -9.16 2.39
N PHE A 32 -2.09 -9.68 1.19
CA PHE A 32 -2.26 -8.87 -0.02
C PHE A 32 -3.74 -8.51 -0.18
N TYR A 33 -4.02 -7.21 -0.32
CA TYR A 33 -5.37 -6.69 -0.46
C TYR A 33 -5.67 -6.29 -1.91
N ASP A 34 -4.87 -5.38 -2.46
CA ASP A 34 -5.07 -4.84 -3.82
C ASP A 34 -3.77 -4.21 -4.37
N THR A 35 -3.74 -3.93 -5.68
CA THR A 35 -2.71 -3.11 -6.32
C THR A 35 -3.38 -1.90 -6.96
N CYS A 36 -3.13 -0.71 -6.44
CA CYS A 36 -3.78 0.52 -6.91
C CYS A 36 -2.81 1.71 -6.93
N GLN A 37 -3.24 2.84 -7.49
CA GLN A 37 -2.47 4.09 -7.40
C GLN A 37 -2.71 4.77 -6.05
N VAL A 38 -1.71 5.49 -5.53
CA VAL A 38 -1.75 6.19 -4.24
C VAL A 38 -2.98 7.11 -4.11
N LYS A 39 -3.41 7.76 -5.20
CA LYS A 39 -4.61 8.61 -5.21
C LYS A 39 -5.92 7.88 -4.87
N HIS A 40 -5.95 6.55 -4.96
CA HIS A 40 -7.11 5.70 -4.67
C HIS A 40 -7.08 5.10 -3.26
N LEU A 41 -6.04 5.39 -2.45
CA LEU A 41 -5.94 4.86 -1.09
C LEU A 41 -7.05 5.38 -0.17
N GLY A 42 -7.61 6.55 -0.45
CA GLY A 42 -8.74 7.12 0.29
C GLY A 42 -10.04 6.31 0.15
N ASP A 43 -10.12 5.41 -0.83
CA ASP A 43 -11.26 4.53 -1.06
C ASP A 43 -11.13 3.18 -0.32
N LEU A 44 -10.00 2.94 0.35
CA LEU A 44 -9.75 1.70 1.09
C LEU A 44 -10.60 1.64 2.36
N THR A 45 -11.18 0.47 2.61
CA THR A 45 -11.98 0.21 3.81
C THR A 45 -11.15 -0.27 5.01
N THR A 46 -9.82 -0.42 4.85
CA THR A 46 -8.93 -0.92 5.91
C THR A 46 -8.26 0.24 6.64
N GLU A 47 -8.26 0.20 7.97
CA GLU A 47 -7.64 1.21 8.83
C GLU A 47 -6.14 1.01 8.99
N ASP A 48 -5.65 -0.23 8.85
CA ASP A 48 -4.24 -0.58 8.99
C ASP A 48 -3.72 -1.35 7.77
N TYR A 49 -2.75 -0.75 7.07
CA TYR A 49 -2.17 -1.30 5.85
C TYR A 49 -0.75 -0.80 5.61
N PHE A 50 0.02 -1.60 4.89
CA PHE A 50 1.32 -1.26 4.36
C PHE A 50 1.26 -1.08 2.84
N LEU A 51 2.10 -0.20 2.33
CA LEU A 51 2.22 0.09 0.91
C LEU A 51 3.60 -0.31 0.42
N GLU A 52 3.65 -1.17 -0.59
CA GLU A 52 4.88 -1.55 -1.27
C GLU A 52 4.87 -0.94 -2.68
N PRO A 53 5.74 0.05 -2.97
CA PRO A 53 5.85 0.64 -4.30
C PRO A 53 6.16 -0.42 -5.36
N VAL A 54 5.46 -0.33 -6.48
CA VAL A 54 5.65 -1.21 -7.63
C VAL A 54 6.35 -0.41 -8.73
N GLU A 55 7.53 -0.87 -9.14
CA GLU A 55 8.16 -0.38 -10.36
C GLU A 55 7.34 -0.90 -11.55
N VAL A 56 6.52 -0.04 -12.13
CA VAL A 56 5.86 -0.34 -13.40
C VAL A 56 6.84 0.06 -14.50
N GLU A 57 7.48 -0.93 -15.14
CA GLU A 57 8.24 -0.64 -16.37
C GLU A 57 7.27 -0.07 -17.43
N PRO A 58 7.64 1.02 -18.13
CA PRO A 58 6.77 1.72 -19.07
C PRO A 58 6.39 0.89 -20.30
#